data_AF-A0A7W1A4K6-F1
#
_entry.id   AF-A0A7W1A4K6-F1
#
_cell.length_a   1.000
_cell.length_b   1.000
_cell.length_c   1.000
_cell.angle_alpha   90.00
_cell.angle_beta   90.00
_cell.angle_gamma   90.00
#
_symmetry.space_group_name_H-M   'P 1'
#
loop_
_entity.id
_entity.type
_entity.pdbx_description
1 polymer ?
#
loop_
_entity_poly.entity_id
_entity_poly.type
_entity_poly.pdbx_seq_one_letter_code
_entity_poly.pdbx_strand_id
1 'polypeptide(L)'
;MAACDGGSALPDGAIDAGPASDSAVDASFAPVDVTVRSWTGDGLADATATVVFLDPSGAVTSQVSCDAQGHASAPIVAGGSVIVIQSTKDPTNLARQYERLTQIRGVKPGDELLVGRSKKADNRRGITSVMSASYNLLPQPSGGPYLAIGCADTSSGNAGAPITLTFHDSCVTPTFDMLSLQDGGSPLARHYVWQQGLPYAPGTTVTIPNTWQPIGQNTTTVLNTPGGLTRVFAQLDAVINGVPREIDRRGVETPPSGTNTIPLRYAPISTPTLVTASTVRGIEIPERQARLVTGNASSVTVDLAELPLPSIGVVTPNQMGMTWSESGTGNPDARIFHWAASWTDNNQVTHEALWEIMEPTDSGRTLVLPSLPPAFASHDPTVILDPLRPPMIRTAGVSYIDYDNIADYDAARPHGAELRDVGARFLSTPHAAHLSQGARN
;
A
#
# COMPACT_ATOMS: atom_id res chain seq x y z
N MET A 1 -72.09 54.40 36.57
CA MET A 1 -70.66 54.07 36.32
C MET A 1 -70.58 52.56 36.15
N ALA A 2 -70.02 52.12 35.01
CA ALA A 2 -69.74 50.74 34.55
C ALA A 2 -70.96 49.80 34.37
N ALA A 3 -71.45 49.49 33.16
CA ALA A 3 -70.90 48.65 32.06
C ALA A 3 -70.68 47.19 32.51
N CYS A 4 -71.56 46.22 32.20
CA CYS A 4 -71.85 45.49 30.94
C CYS A 4 -70.77 44.49 30.46
N ASP A 5 -71.24 43.24 30.30
CA ASP A 5 -70.89 42.20 29.31
C ASP A 5 -69.75 41.18 29.46
N GLY A 6 -70.12 39.94 29.09
CA GLY A 6 -69.29 38.86 28.53
C GLY A 6 -68.75 37.85 29.54
N GLY A 7 -68.96 36.54 29.44
CA GLY A 7 -69.19 35.71 28.26
C GLY A 7 -68.25 34.48 28.35
N SER A 8 -68.81 33.31 28.11
CA SER A 8 -68.24 31.96 28.21
C SER A 8 -66.91 31.72 27.49
N ALA A 9 -66.08 30.81 28.02
CA ALA A 9 -65.59 29.62 27.31
C ALA A 9 -64.82 28.70 28.27
N LEU A 10 -65.18 27.42 28.26
CA LEU A 10 -64.38 26.33 28.81
C LEU A 10 -63.06 26.26 28.02
N PRO A 11 -61.90 26.01 28.65
CA PRO A 11 -60.67 25.79 27.89
C PRO A 11 -60.80 24.48 27.08
N ASP A 12 -60.86 24.66 25.78
CA ASP A 12 -60.76 23.63 24.76
C ASP A 12 -59.45 22.85 24.89
N GLY A 13 -59.59 21.53 24.73
CA GLY A 13 -58.67 20.71 23.95
C GLY A 13 -57.24 20.60 24.46
N ALA A 14 -57.02 19.60 25.33
CA ALA A 14 -55.74 18.90 25.34
C ALA A 14 -55.46 18.37 23.92
N ILE A 15 -54.53 19.01 23.22
CA ILE A 15 -53.97 18.46 21.98
C ILE A 15 -53.24 17.19 22.41
N ASP A 16 -53.83 16.06 22.04
CA ASP A 16 -53.21 14.75 22.00
C ASP A 16 -51.89 14.88 21.23
N ALA A 17 -50.78 14.91 21.96
CA ALA A 17 -49.45 14.79 21.39
C ALA A 17 -49.34 13.35 20.89
N GLY A 18 -49.85 13.12 19.68
CA GLY A 18 -49.64 11.87 18.96
C GLY A 18 -48.16 11.48 19.02
N PRO A 19 -47.85 10.17 19.04
CA PRO A 19 -46.49 9.69 19.22
C PRO A 19 -45.57 10.42 18.26
N ALA A 20 -44.54 11.07 18.80
CA ALA A 20 -43.50 11.72 18.01
C ALA A 20 -43.11 10.73 16.92
N SER A 21 -43.37 11.09 15.67
CA SER A 21 -42.98 10.28 14.52
C SER A 21 -41.48 10.09 14.64
N ASP A 22 -41.07 8.87 15.02
CA ASP A 22 -39.69 8.45 15.08
C ASP A 22 -39.14 8.59 13.67
N SER A 23 -38.60 9.78 13.40
CA SER A 23 -37.94 10.13 12.15
C SER A 23 -36.50 9.61 12.23
N ALA A 24 -36.29 8.44 12.84
CA ALA A 24 -35.13 7.64 12.58
C ALA A 24 -35.13 7.40 11.07
N VAL A 25 -34.28 8.16 10.38
CA VAL A 25 -33.98 7.94 8.97
C VAL A 25 -33.71 6.46 8.81
N ASP A 26 -34.58 5.75 8.09
CA ASP A 26 -34.41 4.33 7.79
C ASP A 26 -32.95 4.13 7.38
N ALA A 27 -32.20 3.37 8.19
CA ALA A 27 -30.79 3.14 7.93
C ALA A 27 -30.68 2.64 6.49
N SER A 28 -29.88 3.31 5.65
CA SER A 28 -29.77 2.94 4.25
C SER A 28 -29.28 1.49 4.16
N PHE A 29 -30.10 0.60 3.61
CA PHE A 29 -29.74 -0.81 3.39
C PHE A 29 -29.14 -1.02 1.99
N ALA A 30 -28.23 -0.14 1.58
CA ALA A 30 -27.51 -0.32 0.33
C ALA A 30 -26.53 -1.50 0.46
N PRO A 31 -26.43 -2.36 -0.57
CA PRO A 31 -25.42 -3.41 -0.57
C PRO A 31 -24.01 -2.82 -0.55
N VAL A 32 -23.07 -3.57 0.01
CA VAL A 32 -21.65 -3.31 -0.13
C VAL A 32 -21.11 -4.23 -1.21
N ASP A 33 -20.43 -3.65 -2.18
CA ASP A 33 -19.82 -4.39 -3.28
C ASP A 33 -18.35 -4.64 -2.97
N VAL A 34 -17.93 -5.90 -3.04
CA VAL A 34 -16.58 -6.34 -2.74
C VAL A 34 -15.98 -6.94 -4.00
N THR A 35 -14.89 -6.35 -4.49
CA THR A 35 -14.06 -6.92 -5.54
C THR A 35 -12.86 -7.61 -4.91
N VAL A 36 -12.75 -8.92 -5.10
CA VAL A 36 -11.64 -9.73 -4.61
C VAL A 36 -10.70 -10.09 -5.75
N ARG A 37 -9.44 -9.69 -5.59
CA ARG A 37 -8.34 -10.05 -6.47
C ARG A 37 -7.47 -11.12 -5.85
N SER A 38 -6.79 -11.87 -6.69
CA SER A 38 -5.74 -12.81 -6.32
C SER A 38 -4.69 -12.11 -5.46
N TRP A 39 -4.24 -12.82 -4.44
CA TRP A 39 -3.26 -12.32 -3.49
C TRP A 39 -1.83 -12.32 -4.06
N THR A 40 -1.59 -12.99 -5.19
CA THR A 40 -0.28 -13.08 -5.85
C THR A 40 0.17 -11.74 -6.44
N GLY A 41 -0.74 -10.78 -6.60
CA GLY A 41 -0.46 -9.48 -7.21
C GLY A 41 -0.48 -9.49 -8.74
N ASP A 42 -1.07 -10.53 -9.34
CA ASP A 42 -1.33 -10.58 -10.78
C ASP A 42 -2.50 -9.67 -11.21
N GLY A 43 -3.32 -9.22 -10.25
CA GLY A 43 -4.53 -8.41 -10.41
C GLY A 43 -5.72 -9.13 -11.02
N LEU A 44 -5.66 -10.46 -11.12
CA LEU A 44 -6.78 -11.28 -11.58
C LEU A 44 -7.85 -11.37 -10.48
N ALA A 45 -9.10 -11.56 -10.89
CA ALA A 45 -10.20 -11.88 -9.99
C ALA A 45 -9.95 -13.20 -9.25
N ASP A 46 -10.35 -13.27 -7.98
CA ASP A 46 -10.36 -14.53 -7.22
C ASP A 46 -11.80 -15.04 -7.04
N ALA A 47 -12.25 -15.84 -8.00
CA ALA A 47 -13.57 -16.49 -7.96
C ALA A 47 -13.68 -17.60 -6.91
N THR A 48 -12.57 -17.97 -6.25
CA THR A 48 -12.57 -19.01 -5.21
C THR A 48 -12.73 -18.44 -3.81
N ALA A 49 -12.61 -17.13 -3.67
CA ALA A 49 -12.74 -16.45 -2.40
C ALA A 49 -14.17 -16.47 -1.87
N THR A 50 -14.31 -16.45 -0.55
CA THR A 50 -15.59 -16.24 0.14
C THR A 50 -15.55 -14.93 0.93
N VAL A 51 -16.63 -14.17 0.83
CA VAL A 51 -16.82 -12.91 1.55
C VAL A 51 -17.88 -13.10 2.63
N VAL A 52 -17.51 -12.75 3.86
CA VAL A 52 -18.36 -12.82 5.05
C VAL A 52 -18.66 -11.41 5.50
N PHE A 53 -19.95 -11.09 5.63
CA PHE A 53 -20.42 -9.79 6.11
C PHE A 53 -20.87 -9.96 7.56
N LEU A 54 -20.38 -9.07 8.42
CA LEU A 54 -20.62 -9.06 9.86
C LEU A 54 -21.32 -7.76 10.25
N ASP A 55 -22.31 -7.83 11.13
CA ASP A 55 -22.88 -6.64 11.75
C ASP A 55 -21.91 -6.01 12.79
N PRO A 56 -22.23 -4.83 13.37
CA PRO A 56 -21.37 -4.20 14.38
C PRO A 56 -21.14 -5.03 15.65
N SER A 57 -21.97 -6.03 15.94
CA SER A 57 -21.79 -6.96 17.07
C SER A 57 -20.80 -8.09 16.74
N GLY A 58 -20.43 -8.24 15.47
CA GLY A 58 -19.60 -9.33 14.95
C GLY A 58 -20.41 -10.56 14.52
N ALA A 59 -21.75 -10.49 14.51
CA ALA A 59 -22.58 -11.58 14.04
C ALA A 59 -22.61 -11.64 12.51
N VAL A 60 -22.56 -12.85 11.96
CA VAL A 60 -22.62 -13.07 10.50
C VAL A 60 -24.01 -12.73 9.98
N THR A 61 -24.10 -11.76 9.08
CA THR A 61 -25.36 -11.41 8.40
C THR A 61 -25.48 -12.13 7.07
N SER A 62 -24.36 -12.33 6.37
CA SER A 62 -24.32 -13.07 5.11
C SER A 62 -22.94 -13.64 4.82
N GLN A 63 -22.93 -14.67 3.98
CA GLN A 63 -21.73 -15.30 3.45
C GLN A 63 -21.96 -15.54 1.95
N VAL A 64 -21.09 -14.99 1.12
CA VAL A 64 -21.26 -14.95 -0.33
C VAL A 64 -19.96 -15.42 -0.99
N SER A 65 -20.04 -16.44 -1.85
CA SER A 65 -18.92 -16.83 -2.70
C SER A 65 -18.74 -15.81 -3.82
N CYS A 66 -17.49 -15.50 -4.17
CA CYS A 66 -17.22 -14.60 -5.29
C CYS A 66 -17.65 -15.23 -6.63
N ASP A 67 -18.11 -14.40 -7.55
CA ASP A 67 -18.39 -14.83 -8.93
C ASP A 67 -17.10 -14.96 -9.76
N ALA A 68 -17.23 -15.26 -11.06
CA ALA A 68 -16.09 -15.41 -11.97
C ALA A 68 -15.27 -14.11 -12.16
N GLN A 69 -15.83 -12.95 -11.79
CA GLN A 69 -15.19 -11.65 -11.81
C GLN A 69 -14.62 -11.27 -10.43
N GLY A 70 -14.74 -12.16 -9.43
CA GLY A 70 -14.25 -11.93 -8.08
C GLY A 70 -15.17 -11.01 -7.29
N HIS A 71 -16.43 -10.83 -7.71
CA HIS A 71 -17.37 -9.94 -7.04
C HIS A 71 -18.24 -10.70 -6.04
N ALA A 72 -18.49 -10.07 -4.90
CA ALA A 72 -19.49 -10.47 -3.93
C ALA A 72 -20.20 -9.24 -3.39
N SER A 73 -21.49 -9.34 -3.12
CA SER A 73 -22.31 -8.21 -2.68
C SER A 73 -23.35 -8.66 -1.67
N ALA A 74 -23.52 -7.88 -0.61
CA ALA A 74 -24.59 -8.09 0.37
C ALA A 74 -24.92 -6.81 1.15
N PRO A 75 -26.16 -6.66 1.65
CA PRO A 75 -26.49 -5.60 2.59
C PRO A 75 -25.70 -5.72 3.89
N ILE A 76 -25.25 -4.60 4.43
CA ILE A 76 -24.61 -4.52 5.74
C ILE A 76 -25.23 -3.39 6.56
N VAL A 77 -25.25 -3.54 7.88
CA VAL A 77 -25.56 -2.43 8.79
C VAL A 77 -24.30 -1.56 8.93
N ALA A 78 -24.47 -0.25 8.92
CA ALA A 78 -23.37 0.70 9.09
C ALA A 78 -22.54 0.39 10.35
N GLY A 79 -21.21 0.41 10.19
CA GLY A 79 -20.26 0.06 11.25
C GLY A 79 -19.91 -1.44 11.31
N GLY A 80 -20.52 -2.26 10.44
CA GLY A 80 -20.18 -3.67 10.30
C GLY A 80 -18.77 -3.91 9.77
N SER A 81 -18.44 -5.17 9.50
CA SER A 81 -17.16 -5.53 8.89
C SER A 81 -17.31 -6.57 7.79
N VAL A 82 -16.36 -6.57 6.86
CA VAL A 82 -16.25 -7.54 5.78
C VAL A 82 -14.98 -8.35 5.99
N ILE A 83 -15.08 -9.68 5.97
CA ILE A 83 -13.93 -10.59 5.97
C ILE A 83 -13.91 -11.32 4.63
N VAL A 84 -12.79 -11.23 3.93
CA VAL A 84 -12.53 -12.02 2.72
C VAL A 84 -11.56 -13.14 3.07
N ILE A 85 -11.92 -14.36 2.71
CA ILE A 85 -11.15 -15.58 2.95
C ILE A 85 -10.68 -16.12 1.60
N GLN A 86 -9.37 -16.16 1.40
CA GLN A 86 -8.71 -16.74 0.23
C GLN A 86 -7.87 -17.94 0.67
N SER A 87 -8.36 -19.14 0.35
CA SER A 87 -7.72 -20.40 0.73
C SER A 87 -6.96 -20.99 -0.46
N THR A 88 -5.69 -21.37 -0.26
CA THR A 88 -4.89 -22.04 -1.29
C THR A 88 -4.24 -23.29 -0.70
N LYS A 89 -4.47 -24.45 -1.32
CA LYS A 89 -3.74 -25.68 -0.97
C LYS A 89 -2.37 -25.69 -1.64
N ASP A 90 -1.34 -26.13 -0.93
CA ASP A 90 -0.03 -26.35 -1.54
C ASP A 90 -0.14 -27.49 -2.56
N PRO A 91 0.12 -27.25 -3.87
CA PRO A 91 -0.01 -28.27 -4.89
C PRO A 91 1.02 -29.41 -4.74
N THR A 92 2.09 -29.17 -3.99
CA THR A 92 3.15 -30.16 -3.73
C THR A 92 2.99 -30.88 -2.39
N ASN A 93 2.20 -30.31 -1.48
CA ASN A 93 1.94 -30.89 -0.17
C ASN A 93 0.48 -30.65 0.24
N LEU A 94 -0.39 -31.60 -0.09
CA LEU A 94 -1.83 -31.48 0.24
C LEU A 94 -2.12 -31.43 1.75
N ALA A 95 -1.13 -31.75 2.61
CA ALA A 95 -1.20 -31.55 4.06
C ALA A 95 -0.79 -30.14 4.49
N ARG A 96 -0.64 -29.19 3.56
CA ARG A 96 -0.38 -27.77 3.85
C ARG A 96 -1.40 -26.88 3.15
N GLN A 97 -1.96 -25.96 3.92
CA GLN A 97 -2.98 -25.02 3.47
C GLN A 97 -2.62 -23.61 3.89
N TYR A 98 -2.73 -22.68 2.95
CA TYR A 98 -2.48 -21.25 3.15
C TYR A 98 -3.81 -20.51 3.17
N GLU A 99 -4.01 -19.73 4.21
CA GLU A 99 -5.19 -18.89 4.40
C GLU A 99 -4.77 -17.44 4.40
N ARG A 100 -5.37 -16.64 3.51
CA ARG A 100 -5.26 -15.19 3.58
C ARG A 100 -6.60 -14.61 3.93
N LEU A 101 -6.65 -13.95 5.07
CA LEU A 101 -7.83 -13.28 5.60
C LEU A 101 -7.60 -11.79 5.52
N THR A 102 -8.51 -11.08 4.85
CA THR A 102 -8.51 -9.62 4.86
C THR A 102 -9.81 -9.14 5.50
N GLN A 103 -9.71 -8.41 6.60
CA GLN A 103 -10.86 -7.78 7.24
C GLN A 103 -10.82 -6.26 7.03
N ILE A 104 -11.97 -5.69 6.67
CA ILE A 104 -12.20 -4.26 6.66
C ILE A 104 -13.30 -3.97 7.68
N ARG A 105 -13.01 -3.14 8.69
CA ARG A 105 -13.97 -2.76 9.75
C ARG A 105 -14.62 -1.41 9.45
N GLY A 106 -15.74 -1.10 10.12
CA GLY A 106 -16.41 0.18 9.96
C GLY A 106 -16.97 0.40 8.55
N VAL A 107 -17.40 -0.67 7.90
CA VAL A 107 -17.96 -0.63 6.54
C VAL A 107 -19.32 0.07 6.57
N LYS A 108 -19.60 0.85 5.53
CA LYS A 108 -20.85 1.59 5.34
C LYS A 108 -21.67 1.00 4.18
N PRO A 109 -23.01 1.07 4.25
CA PRO A 109 -23.87 0.72 3.14
C PRO A 109 -23.49 1.50 1.87
N GLY A 110 -23.36 0.81 0.73
CA GLY A 110 -22.97 1.41 -0.54
C GLY A 110 -21.46 1.53 -0.77
N ASP A 111 -20.60 1.05 0.15
CA ASP A 111 -19.17 0.99 -0.09
C ASP A 111 -18.81 0.08 -1.28
N GLU A 112 -17.79 0.50 -2.04
CA GLU A 112 -17.10 -0.33 -3.01
C GLU A 112 -15.72 -0.69 -2.45
N LEU A 113 -15.53 -1.94 -2.03
CA LEU A 113 -14.32 -2.41 -1.38
C LEU A 113 -13.44 -3.21 -2.34
N LEU A 114 -12.15 -2.89 -2.37
CA LEU A 114 -11.14 -3.70 -3.06
C LEU A 114 -10.32 -4.51 -2.06
N VAL A 115 -10.32 -5.84 -2.24
CA VAL A 115 -9.49 -6.76 -1.46
C VAL A 115 -8.56 -7.55 -2.38
N GLY A 116 -7.38 -7.88 -1.88
CA GLY A 116 -6.34 -8.57 -2.63
C GLY A 116 -5.28 -7.59 -3.13
N ARG A 117 -4.57 -7.98 -4.19
CA ARG A 117 -3.53 -7.15 -4.78
C ARG A 117 -3.86 -6.82 -6.22
N SER A 118 -3.91 -5.52 -6.51
CA SER A 118 -3.86 -4.97 -7.85
C SER A 118 -2.65 -5.52 -8.59
N LYS A 119 -2.82 -5.67 -9.90
CA LYS A 119 -1.73 -5.98 -10.81
C LYS A 119 -0.68 -4.89 -10.61
N LYS A 120 0.42 -5.23 -9.93
CA LYS A 120 1.63 -4.41 -10.11
C LYS A 120 1.94 -4.46 -11.60
N ALA A 121 2.43 -3.36 -12.17
CA ALA A 121 2.92 -3.35 -13.54
C ALA A 121 4.04 -4.40 -13.67
N ASP A 122 3.64 -5.64 -13.92
CA ASP A 122 4.53 -6.77 -14.03
C ASP A 122 4.97 -6.81 -15.48
N ASN A 123 6.09 -6.14 -15.68
CA ASN A 123 6.79 -6.04 -16.94
C ASN A 123 7.73 -7.23 -17.16
N ARG A 124 7.51 -8.35 -16.47
CA ARG A 124 8.35 -9.56 -16.54
C ARG A 124 7.59 -10.86 -16.84
N ARG A 125 6.44 -10.79 -17.50
CA ARG A 125 5.61 -11.96 -17.87
C ARG A 125 5.51 -12.17 -19.37
N GLY A 126 5.44 -13.44 -19.78
CA GLY A 126 5.24 -13.84 -21.18
C GLY A 126 6.54 -14.26 -21.88
N ILE A 127 6.50 -14.39 -23.20
CA ILE A 127 7.70 -14.67 -23.99
C ILE A 127 8.58 -13.42 -23.94
N THR A 128 9.89 -13.64 -23.92
CA THR A 128 10.85 -12.56 -23.99
C THR A 128 11.24 -12.28 -25.43
N SER A 129 11.40 -11.01 -25.72
CA SER A 129 11.95 -10.51 -26.97
C SER A 129 13.12 -9.60 -26.63
N VAL A 130 14.08 -9.51 -27.56
CA VAL A 130 15.29 -8.73 -27.34
C VAL A 130 15.42 -7.62 -28.36
N MET A 131 15.83 -6.45 -27.88
CA MET A 131 16.43 -5.41 -28.70
C MET A 131 17.88 -5.21 -28.23
N SER A 132 18.67 -4.47 -28.99
CA SER A 132 19.98 -4.01 -28.54
C SER A 132 19.99 -2.48 -28.42
N ALA A 133 20.79 -1.93 -27.50
CA ALA A 133 21.10 -0.52 -27.44
C ALA A 133 22.59 -0.33 -27.79
N SER A 134 22.87 0.40 -28.87
CA SER A 134 24.23 0.83 -29.21
C SER A 134 24.51 2.21 -28.61
N TYR A 135 25.77 2.47 -28.27
CA TYR A 135 26.17 3.74 -27.69
C TYR A 135 27.64 4.01 -27.96
N ASN A 136 28.00 5.28 -27.93
CA ASN A 136 29.39 5.70 -27.82
C ASN A 136 29.72 5.91 -26.35
N LEU A 137 30.91 5.43 -25.95
CA LEU A 137 31.40 5.66 -24.61
C LEU A 137 31.66 7.15 -24.40
N LEU A 138 31.26 7.67 -23.24
CA LEU A 138 31.80 8.92 -22.73
C LEU A 138 33.33 8.85 -22.63
N PRO A 139 34.05 9.98 -22.74
CA PRO A 139 35.48 10.01 -22.48
C PRO A 139 35.81 9.44 -21.09
N GLN A 140 36.77 8.51 -21.04
CA GLN A 140 37.23 7.83 -19.81
C GLN A 140 36.08 7.18 -19.00
N PRO A 141 35.30 6.26 -19.58
CA PRO A 141 34.17 5.67 -18.89
C PRO A 141 34.67 4.75 -17.76
N SER A 142 33.99 4.77 -16.62
CA SER A 142 34.21 3.76 -15.57
C SER A 142 33.47 2.44 -15.86
N GLY A 143 32.53 2.45 -16.81
CA GLY A 143 31.73 1.31 -17.27
C GLY A 143 30.80 1.67 -18.42
N GLY A 144 30.00 0.71 -18.90
CA GLY A 144 28.90 1.00 -19.84
C GLY A 144 27.70 1.65 -19.14
N PRO A 145 26.72 2.14 -19.92
CA PRO A 145 25.52 2.75 -19.36
C PRO A 145 24.62 1.73 -18.67
N TYR A 146 23.85 2.24 -17.71
CA TYR A 146 22.71 1.62 -17.06
C TYR A 146 21.44 2.15 -17.70
N LEU A 147 20.52 1.27 -18.08
CA LEU A 147 19.29 1.60 -18.79
C LEU A 147 18.07 1.34 -17.90
N ALA A 148 17.33 2.40 -17.59
CA ALA A 148 16.05 2.37 -16.91
C ALA A 148 14.92 2.53 -17.93
N ILE A 149 14.09 1.50 -18.07
CA ILE A 149 13.01 1.42 -19.07
C ILE A 149 11.75 0.97 -18.34
N GLY A 150 10.58 1.54 -18.65
CA GLY A 150 9.32 1.15 -17.99
C GLY A 150 8.90 -0.30 -18.28
N CYS A 151 9.22 -0.80 -19.48
CA CYS A 151 8.72 -2.07 -20.04
C CYS A 151 9.82 -3.04 -20.47
N ALA A 152 11.04 -2.90 -19.92
CA ALA A 152 12.11 -3.86 -20.12
C ALA A 152 12.82 -4.12 -18.80
N ASP A 153 13.58 -5.21 -18.75
CA ASP A 153 14.51 -5.43 -17.67
C ASP A 153 15.55 -4.32 -17.61
N THR A 154 15.85 -3.90 -16.38
CA THR A 154 17.02 -3.08 -16.12
C THR A 154 18.25 -3.75 -16.72
N SER A 155 18.94 -3.04 -17.59
CA SER A 155 20.04 -3.58 -18.38
C SER A 155 21.28 -2.71 -18.22
N SER A 156 22.46 -3.32 -18.17
CA SER A 156 23.73 -2.61 -18.08
C SER A 156 24.71 -3.11 -19.14
N GLY A 157 25.51 -2.19 -19.67
CA GLY A 157 26.50 -2.48 -20.72
C GLY A 157 27.91 -2.68 -20.17
N ASN A 158 28.70 -3.49 -20.87
CA ASN A 158 30.16 -3.49 -20.77
C ASN A 158 30.74 -2.44 -21.72
N ALA A 159 31.86 -1.82 -21.38
CA ALA A 159 32.45 -0.77 -22.21
C ALA A 159 32.64 -1.23 -23.68
N GLY A 160 32.02 -0.51 -24.63
CA GLY A 160 32.17 -0.75 -26.07
C GLY A 160 31.31 -1.88 -26.66
N ALA A 161 30.45 -2.54 -25.88
CA ALA A 161 29.54 -3.57 -26.36
C ALA A 161 28.08 -3.08 -26.35
N PRO A 162 27.23 -3.46 -27.33
CA PRO A 162 25.80 -3.19 -27.26
C PRO A 162 25.16 -3.77 -25.99
N ILE A 163 24.12 -3.11 -25.47
CA ILE A 163 23.35 -3.56 -24.30
C ILE A 163 22.14 -4.35 -24.80
N THR A 164 21.97 -5.58 -24.34
CA THR A 164 20.73 -6.33 -24.60
C THR A 164 19.60 -5.75 -23.76
N LEU A 165 18.49 -5.42 -24.41
CA LEU A 165 17.24 -5.00 -23.79
C LEU A 165 16.25 -6.18 -23.84
N THR A 166 15.87 -6.71 -22.68
CA THR A 166 14.89 -7.81 -22.60
C THR A 166 13.50 -7.24 -22.32
N PHE A 167 12.59 -7.38 -23.28
CA PHE A 167 11.19 -7.02 -23.15
C PHE A 167 10.35 -8.27 -22.94
N HIS A 168 9.34 -8.17 -22.08
CA HIS A 168 8.39 -9.25 -21.83
C HIS A 168 7.04 -8.88 -22.43
N ASP A 169 6.34 -9.83 -23.06
CA ASP A 169 5.06 -9.59 -23.75
C ASP A 169 4.04 -8.83 -22.89
N SER A 170 4.07 -9.01 -21.57
CA SER A 170 3.16 -8.35 -20.62
C SER A 170 3.26 -6.83 -20.58
N CYS A 171 4.32 -6.23 -21.15
CA CYS A 171 4.57 -4.80 -21.11
C CYS A 171 5.00 -4.20 -22.44
N VAL A 172 5.17 -5.01 -23.49
CA VAL A 172 5.48 -4.52 -24.82
C VAL A 172 4.37 -3.57 -25.30
N THR A 173 4.78 -2.36 -25.64
CA THR A 173 3.97 -1.33 -26.30
C THR A 173 4.61 -0.96 -27.64
N PRO A 174 3.88 -0.36 -28.60
CA PRO A 174 4.47 0.05 -29.89
C PRO A 174 5.68 0.99 -29.75
N THR A 175 5.71 1.76 -28.66
CA THR A 175 6.82 2.63 -28.30
C THR A 175 7.15 2.52 -26.82
N PHE A 176 8.39 2.80 -26.43
CA PHE A 176 8.83 2.87 -25.03
C PHE A 176 9.69 4.11 -24.76
N ASP A 177 9.80 4.46 -23.49
CA ASP A 177 10.67 5.54 -23.01
C ASP A 177 11.87 4.92 -22.28
N MET A 178 13.05 5.53 -22.44
CA MET A 178 14.32 5.02 -21.92
C MET A 178 15.15 6.15 -21.33
N LEU A 179 15.55 5.96 -20.07
CA LEU A 179 16.57 6.75 -19.41
C LEU A 179 17.87 5.96 -19.37
N SER A 180 18.90 6.50 -20.01
CA SER A 180 20.26 5.96 -19.96
C SER A 180 21.08 6.76 -18.97
N LEU A 181 21.84 6.08 -18.10
CA LEU A 181 22.73 6.68 -17.11
C LEU A 181 24.14 6.14 -17.30
N GLN A 182 25.17 7.00 -17.35
CA GLN A 182 26.56 6.55 -17.44
C GLN A 182 27.46 7.37 -16.52
N ASP A 183 28.34 6.70 -15.78
CA ASP A 183 29.38 7.37 -15.00
C ASP A 183 30.59 7.67 -15.91
N GLY A 184 30.89 8.96 -16.10
CA GLY A 184 32.03 9.45 -16.89
C GLY A 184 33.34 9.47 -16.09
N GLY A 185 34.42 9.93 -16.74
CA GLY A 185 35.78 10.01 -16.18
C GLY A 185 35.98 10.99 -15.03
N SER A 186 37.24 11.20 -14.63
CA SER A 186 37.59 12.01 -13.45
C SER A 186 37.40 13.53 -13.69
N PRO A 187 36.67 14.26 -12.82
CA PRO A 187 35.96 13.77 -11.62
C PRO A 187 34.69 13.02 -12.02
N LEU A 188 34.42 11.86 -11.37
CA LEU A 188 33.29 10.97 -11.67
C LEU A 188 31.96 11.73 -11.77
N ALA A 189 31.60 12.15 -12.98
CA ALA A 189 30.37 12.84 -13.28
C ALA A 189 29.42 11.85 -13.96
N ARG A 190 28.28 11.59 -13.31
CA ARG A 190 27.23 10.81 -13.96
C ARG A 190 26.56 11.69 -15.01
N HIS A 191 26.28 11.12 -16.15
CA HIS A 191 25.55 11.74 -17.24
C HIS A 191 24.29 10.95 -17.53
N TYR A 192 23.34 11.56 -18.22
CA TYR A 192 22.12 10.91 -18.66
C TYR A 192 21.77 11.25 -20.11
N VAL A 193 20.97 10.36 -20.70
CA VAL A 193 20.25 10.59 -21.96
C VAL A 193 18.82 10.14 -21.76
N TRP A 194 17.87 11.02 -22.08
CA TRP A 194 16.44 10.74 -22.05
C TRP A 194 15.91 10.59 -23.47
N GLN A 195 15.29 9.46 -23.78
CA GLN A 195 14.69 9.17 -25.08
C GLN A 195 13.25 8.73 -24.88
N GLN A 196 12.33 9.38 -25.60
CA GLN A 196 10.91 9.09 -25.52
C GLN A 196 10.39 8.55 -26.85
N GLY A 197 9.32 7.75 -26.78
CA GLY A 197 8.62 7.27 -27.97
C GLY A 197 9.49 6.40 -28.88
N LEU A 198 10.48 5.70 -28.33
CA LEU A 198 11.35 4.82 -29.10
C LEU A 198 10.52 3.66 -29.66
N PRO A 199 10.56 3.39 -30.98
CA PRO A 199 9.81 2.30 -31.56
C PRO A 199 10.34 0.96 -31.01
N TYR A 200 9.43 0.13 -30.53
CA TYR A 200 9.75 -1.24 -30.18
C TYR A 200 9.70 -2.11 -31.45
N ALA A 201 10.80 -2.81 -31.73
CA ALA A 201 10.89 -3.78 -32.81
C ALA A 201 11.88 -4.89 -32.43
N PRO A 202 11.44 -6.14 -32.20
CA PRO A 202 12.30 -7.25 -31.84
C PRO A 202 13.48 -7.42 -32.82
N GLY A 203 14.65 -7.77 -32.28
CA GLY A 203 15.87 -8.00 -33.06
C GLY A 203 16.53 -6.74 -33.61
N THR A 204 15.97 -5.55 -33.36
CA THR A 204 16.56 -4.28 -33.82
C THR A 204 17.48 -3.66 -32.78
N THR A 205 18.26 -2.67 -33.22
CA THR A 205 19.16 -1.90 -32.38
C THR A 205 18.66 -0.47 -32.29
N VAL A 206 18.41 0.03 -31.08
CA VAL A 206 18.25 1.45 -30.80
C VAL A 206 19.62 2.09 -30.58
N THR A 207 19.82 3.30 -31.08
CA THR A 207 21.05 4.06 -30.82
C THR A 207 20.79 5.04 -29.67
N ILE A 208 21.66 5.02 -28.65
CA ILE A 208 21.73 6.05 -27.62
C ILE A 208 22.53 7.23 -28.20
N PRO A 209 21.92 8.42 -28.36
CA PRO A 209 22.59 9.60 -28.90
C PRO A 209 23.85 9.97 -28.12
N ASN A 210 24.84 10.54 -28.80
CA ASN A 210 26.07 11.05 -28.17
C ASN A 210 25.87 12.44 -27.53
N THR A 211 24.66 12.76 -27.07
CA THR A 211 24.27 14.05 -26.49
C THR A 211 24.05 13.95 -24.98
N TRP A 212 24.91 13.17 -24.32
CA TRP A 212 24.91 12.97 -22.88
C TRP A 212 24.94 14.31 -22.13
N GLN A 213 24.00 14.48 -21.22
CA GLN A 213 23.90 15.66 -20.36
C GLN A 213 24.44 15.32 -18.97
N PRO A 214 25.17 16.24 -18.31
CA PRO A 214 25.59 16.01 -16.93
C PRO A 214 24.36 15.85 -16.02
N ILE A 215 24.41 14.89 -15.10
CA ILE A 215 23.38 14.76 -14.08
C ILE A 215 23.55 15.87 -13.05
N GLY A 216 22.45 16.51 -12.69
CA GLY A 216 22.44 17.46 -11.58
C GLY A 216 22.49 16.74 -10.24
N GLN A 217 22.66 17.51 -9.17
CA GLN A 217 22.33 17.06 -7.83
C GLN A 217 20.97 17.64 -7.45
N ASN A 218 20.10 16.77 -6.96
CA ASN A 218 18.98 17.14 -6.13
C ASN A 218 19.47 17.29 -4.68
N THR A 219 19.06 18.37 -4.03
CA THR A 219 19.18 18.49 -2.58
C THR A 219 17.89 17.97 -1.95
N THR A 220 17.93 16.75 -1.39
CA THR A 220 16.81 16.24 -0.59
C THR A 220 17.02 16.62 0.86
N THR A 221 16.15 17.48 1.37
CA THR A 221 16.17 17.90 2.78
C THR A 221 15.15 17.07 3.54
N VAL A 222 15.62 16.26 4.50
CA VAL A 222 14.76 15.53 5.44
C VAL A 222 14.65 16.36 6.72
N LEU A 223 13.49 16.94 6.96
CA LEU A 223 13.21 17.73 8.17
C LEU A 223 12.73 16.81 9.30
N ASN A 224 12.82 17.32 10.54
CA ASN A 224 12.28 16.67 11.74
C ASN A 224 12.73 15.22 11.94
N THR A 225 13.96 14.90 11.55
CA THR A 225 14.57 13.57 11.75
C THR A 225 14.67 13.25 13.24
N PRO A 226 14.12 12.12 13.72
CA PRO A 226 14.28 11.71 15.11
C PRO A 226 15.74 11.44 15.48
N GLY A 227 16.11 11.67 16.74
CA GLY A 227 17.41 11.25 17.27
C GLY A 227 17.51 9.73 17.47
N GLY A 228 18.74 9.20 17.52
CA GLY A 228 19.00 7.79 17.84
C GLY A 228 18.72 6.80 16.69
N LEU A 229 18.58 7.29 15.47
CA LEU A 229 18.50 6.43 14.28
C LEU A 229 19.87 5.84 13.94
N THR A 230 19.88 4.63 13.41
CA THR A 230 21.08 4.03 12.81
C THR A 230 21.36 4.68 11.47
N ARG A 231 20.31 4.98 10.69
CA ARG A 231 20.42 5.60 9.37
C ARG A 231 19.15 6.36 9.02
N VAL A 232 19.29 7.43 8.26
CA VAL A 232 18.21 7.99 7.42
C VAL A 232 18.67 7.93 5.97
N PHE A 233 17.82 7.48 5.07
CA PHE A 233 18.16 7.47 3.65
C PHE A 233 17.01 7.99 2.81
N ALA A 234 17.36 8.52 1.65
CA ALA A 234 16.43 8.93 0.62
C ALA A 234 16.74 8.18 -0.67
N GLN A 235 15.69 7.79 -1.37
CA GLN A 235 15.71 7.18 -2.68
C GLN A 235 14.97 8.09 -3.66
N LEU A 236 15.55 8.32 -4.83
CA LEU A 236 14.96 9.07 -5.92
C LEU A 236 14.69 8.12 -7.08
N ASP A 237 13.43 8.02 -7.47
CA ASP A 237 12.96 7.20 -8.58
C ASP A 237 12.37 8.09 -9.68
N ALA A 238 12.72 7.80 -10.93
CA ALA A 238 11.99 8.32 -12.09
C ALA A 238 10.78 7.43 -12.38
N VAL A 239 9.60 8.01 -12.53
CA VAL A 239 8.38 7.25 -12.87
C VAL A 239 8.25 7.13 -14.39
N ILE A 240 8.83 6.08 -14.96
CA ILE A 240 8.84 5.83 -16.41
C ILE A 240 7.68 4.89 -16.76
N ASN A 241 6.71 5.37 -17.54
CA ASN A 241 5.49 4.61 -17.89
C ASN A 241 4.75 4.05 -16.66
N GLY A 242 4.65 4.85 -15.59
CA GLY A 242 4.00 4.44 -14.34
C GLY A 242 4.82 3.49 -13.46
N VAL A 243 6.07 3.18 -13.84
CA VAL A 243 6.97 2.32 -13.06
C VAL A 243 8.10 3.15 -12.45
N PRO A 244 8.24 3.20 -11.11
CA PRO A 244 9.36 3.88 -10.48
C PRO A 244 10.67 3.11 -10.76
N ARG A 245 11.68 3.84 -11.21
CA ARG A 245 13.03 3.34 -11.50
C ARG A 245 14.07 4.12 -10.71
N GLU A 246 14.78 3.43 -9.82
CA GLU A 246 15.79 4.04 -8.95
C GLU A 246 16.90 4.70 -9.78
N ILE A 247 17.14 5.99 -9.51
CA ILE A 247 18.20 6.80 -10.14
C ILE A 247 19.40 6.90 -9.20
N ASP A 248 19.11 7.18 -7.92
CA ASP A 248 20.09 7.26 -6.86
C ASP A 248 19.44 6.96 -5.51
N ARG A 249 20.27 6.48 -4.58
CA ARG A 249 19.87 6.23 -3.20
C ARG A 249 21.06 6.50 -2.30
N ARG A 250 20.87 7.38 -1.33
CA ARG A 250 21.91 7.76 -0.36
C ARG A 250 21.33 7.95 1.01
N GLY A 251 22.19 7.90 2.02
CA GLY A 251 21.78 8.18 3.39
C GLY A 251 22.89 8.75 4.22
N VAL A 252 22.51 9.13 5.43
CA VAL A 252 23.38 9.58 6.51
C VAL A 252 23.33 8.49 7.58
N GLU A 253 24.50 7.92 7.88
CA GLU A 253 24.65 7.00 9.01
C GLU A 253 24.67 7.82 10.31
N THR A 254 24.02 7.32 11.36
CA THR A 254 23.88 8.01 12.65
C THR A 254 23.48 9.48 12.52
N PRO A 255 22.36 9.78 11.83
CA PRO A 255 22.00 11.17 11.54
C PRO A 255 21.72 11.95 12.83
N PRO A 256 22.12 13.23 12.92
CA PRO A 256 21.66 14.10 13.99
C PRO A 256 20.14 14.26 13.93
N SER A 257 19.53 14.53 15.09
CA SER A 257 18.12 14.94 15.14
C SER A 257 17.90 16.28 14.44
N GLY A 258 16.75 16.46 13.80
CA GLY A 258 16.39 17.70 13.09
C GLY A 258 16.60 17.57 11.58
N THR A 259 17.32 18.50 10.98
CA THR A 259 17.44 18.58 9.51
C THR A 259 18.65 17.80 9.01
N ASN A 260 18.43 16.92 8.03
CA ASN A 260 19.45 16.22 7.29
C ASN A 260 19.37 16.55 5.80
N THR A 261 20.52 16.80 5.18
CA THR A 261 20.60 17.08 3.74
C THR A 261 21.26 15.91 3.02
N ILE A 262 20.54 15.29 2.10
CA ILE A 262 20.98 14.13 1.34
C ILE A 262 21.08 14.54 -0.14
N PRO A 263 22.30 14.69 -0.69
CA PRO A 263 22.47 15.00 -2.09
C PRO A 263 22.22 13.75 -2.94
N LEU A 264 21.18 13.75 -3.77
CA LEU A 264 20.86 12.67 -4.69
C LEU A 264 21.18 13.09 -6.12
N ARG A 265 21.59 12.16 -6.97
CA ARG A 265 21.71 12.44 -8.40
C ARG A 265 20.31 12.51 -9.02
N TYR A 266 20.10 13.51 -9.88
CA TYR A 266 18.80 13.79 -10.48
C TYR A 266 18.92 14.11 -11.96
N ALA A 267 18.17 13.36 -12.77
CA ALA A 267 18.02 13.62 -14.20
C ALA A 267 16.74 14.45 -14.42
N PRO A 268 16.82 15.69 -14.93
CA PRO A 268 15.66 16.55 -15.17
C PRO A 268 14.89 16.10 -16.42
N ILE A 269 14.23 14.96 -16.32
CA ILE A 269 13.38 14.41 -17.37
C ILE A 269 11.92 14.83 -17.18
N SER A 270 11.12 14.68 -18.22
CA SER A 270 9.72 15.12 -18.26
C SER A 270 8.73 14.23 -17.49
N THR A 271 9.21 13.23 -16.74
CA THR A 271 8.36 12.31 -15.97
C THR A 271 8.32 12.71 -14.50
N PRO A 272 7.27 12.35 -13.75
CA PRO A 272 7.25 12.52 -12.31
C PRO A 272 8.46 11.85 -11.63
N THR A 273 8.91 12.45 -10.53
CA THR A 273 9.96 11.91 -9.66
C THR A 273 9.33 11.52 -8.32
N LEU A 274 9.52 10.27 -7.90
CA LEU A 274 9.14 9.80 -6.58
C LEU A 274 10.36 9.90 -5.67
N VAL A 275 10.24 10.61 -4.55
CA VAL A 275 11.25 10.66 -3.50
C VAL A 275 10.72 9.93 -2.28
N THR A 276 11.45 8.91 -1.83
CA THR A 276 11.11 8.17 -0.61
C THR A 276 12.19 8.39 0.43
N ALA A 277 11.85 8.99 1.56
CA ALA A 277 12.68 9.02 2.75
C ALA A 277 12.32 7.85 3.67
N SER A 278 13.30 7.28 4.35
CA SER A 278 13.09 6.19 5.30
C SER A 278 14.04 6.34 6.49
N THR A 279 13.50 6.14 7.69
CA THR A 279 14.27 6.06 8.93
C THR A 279 14.60 4.61 9.23
N VAL A 280 15.75 4.36 9.85
CA VAL A 280 16.22 3.01 10.18
C VAL A 280 16.67 2.97 11.63
N ARG A 281 16.17 1.97 12.38
CA ARG A 281 16.60 1.65 13.75
C ARG A 281 17.03 0.19 13.79
N GLY A 282 18.33 -0.05 13.86
CA GLY A 282 18.87 -1.41 13.71
C GLY A 282 18.58 -1.95 12.30
N ILE A 283 17.77 -3.01 12.22
CA ILE A 283 17.36 -3.63 10.95
C ILE A 283 15.94 -3.22 10.50
N GLU A 284 15.23 -2.46 11.33
CA GLU A 284 13.84 -2.08 11.08
C GLU A 284 13.77 -0.75 10.35
N ILE A 285 12.76 -0.61 9.49
CA ILE A 285 12.40 0.65 8.82
C ILE A 285 11.10 1.15 9.44
N PRO A 286 11.12 1.78 10.63
CA PRO A 286 9.88 2.13 11.32
C PRO A 286 9.05 3.18 10.57
N GLU A 287 9.67 4.07 9.81
CA GLU A 287 8.94 5.11 9.08
C GLU A 287 9.42 5.20 7.63
N ARG A 288 8.46 5.44 6.74
CA ARG A 288 8.69 5.76 5.34
C ARG A 288 7.77 6.90 4.93
N GLN A 289 8.35 7.93 4.34
CA GLN A 289 7.58 9.01 3.73
C GLN A 289 7.91 9.10 2.24
N ALA A 290 6.87 9.09 1.41
CA ALA A 290 6.96 9.18 -0.04
C ALA A 290 6.38 10.53 -0.49
N ARG A 291 7.01 11.12 -1.51
CA ARG A 291 6.54 12.35 -2.16
C ARG A 291 6.68 12.23 -3.66
N LEU A 292 5.57 12.37 -4.38
CA LEU A 292 5.57 12.42 -5.83
C LEU A 292 5.64 13.88 -6.32
N VAL A 293 6.69 14.20 -7.07
CA VAL A 293 6.96 15.53 -7.61
C VAL A 293 6.79 15.50 -9.13
N THR A 294 5.84 16.25 -9.67
CA THR A 294 5.57 16.35 -11.11
C THR A 294 6.33 17.47 -11.82
N GLY A 295 7.01 18.34 -11.06
CA GLY A 295 7.85 19.42 -11.57
C GLY A 295 9.35 19.13 -11.49
N ASN A 296 10.17 20.17 -11.58
CA ASN A 296 11.62 20.05 -11.43
C ASN A 296 11.98 19.63 -9.99
N ALA A 297 12.42 18.39 -9.82
CA ALA A 297 12.91 17.87 -8.56
C ALA A 297 14.41 18.21 -8.35
N SER A 298 14.83 19.46 -8.55
CA SER A 298 16.19 19.90 -8.22
C SER A 298 16.40 20.11 -6.70
N SER A 299 15.31 20.27 -5.96
CA SER A 299 15.29 20.27 -4.49
C SER A 299 13.98 19.68 -4.03
N VAL A 300 14.03 18.75 -3.08
CA VAL A 300 12.83 18.16 -2.50
C VAL A 300 12.95 18.22 -0.99
N THR A 301 11.92 18.73 -0.33
CA THR A 301 11.81 18.65 1.12
C THR A 301 10.86 17.52 1.48
N VAL A 302 11.32 16.61 2.33
CA VAL A 302 10.51 15.58 2.95
C VAL A 302 10.48 15.90 4.44
N ASP A 303 9.31 16.31 4.94
CA ASP A 303 9.14 16.65 6.34
C ASP A 303 8.42 15.51 7.07
N LEU A 304 9.16 14.78 7.91
CA LEU A 304 8.65 13.65 8.69
C LEU A 304 7.54 14.05 9.69
N ALA A 305 7.27 15.35 9.87
CA ALA A 305 6.18 15.89 10.67
C ALA A 305 4.99 16.44 9.84
N GLU A 306 5.05 16.49 8.50
CA GLU A 306 4.00 17.03 7.62
C GLU A 306 2.69 16.24 7.72
N LEU A 307 2.80 14.92 7.86
CA LEU A 307 1.70 13.98 8.05
C LEU A 307 1.94 13.25 9.38
N PRO A 308 1.68 13.89 10.53
CA PRO A 308 2.11 13.35 11.82
C PRO A 308 1.39 12.02 12.07
N LEU A 309 2.18 10.98 12.31
CA LEU A 309 1.69 9.66 12.68
C LEU A 309 2.09 9.33 14.12
N PRO A 310 1.26 8.59 14.88
CA PRO A 310 1.72 8.01 16.12
C PRO A 310 2.96 7.12 15.89
N SER A 311 3.97 7.29 16.73
CA SER A 311 5.12 6.40 16.76
C SER A 311 4.72 5.11 17.46
N ILE A 312 4.83 3.99 16.75
CA ILE A 312 4.50 2.68 17.33
C ILE A 312 5.69 2.20 18.16
N GLY A 313 5.40 1.81 19.41
CA GLY A 313 6.36 1.24 20.34
C GLY A 313 6.40 -0.29 20.25
N VAL A 314 6.27 -0.94 21.41
CA VAL A 314 6.39 -2.40 21.51
C VAL A 314 5.10 -3.04 21.02
N VAL A 315 5.20 -3.97 20.07
CA VAL A 315 4.10 -4.85 19.65
C VAL A 315 4.23 -6.17 20.40
N THR A 316 3.20 -6.56 21.15
CA THR A 316 3.14 -7.82 21.90
C THR A 316 2.05 -8.71 21.32
N PRO A 317 2.40 -9.66 20.44
CA PRO A 317 1.41 -10.56 19.87
C PRO A 317 1.02 -11.67 20.84
N ASN A 318 -0.20 -12.16 20.67
CA ASN A 318 -0.70 -13.38 21.31
C ASN A 318 -1.53 -14.18 20.29
N GLN A 319 -2.02 -15.36 20.70
CA GLN A 319 -2.75 -16.28 19.82
C GLN A 319 -4.06 -15.70 19.25
N MET A 320 -4.65 -14.71 19.94
CA MET A 320 -5.94 -14.12 19.59
C MET A 320 -5.80 -12.67 19.08
N GLY A 321 -4.57 -12.20 18.81
CA GLY A 321 -4.33 -10.85 18.31
C GLY A 321 -3.04 -10.25 18.84
N MET A 322 -3.09 -8.98 19.26
CA MET A 322 -1.92 -8.26 19.77
C MET A 322 -2.30 -7.01 20.57
N THR A 323 -1.40 -6.55 21.41
CA THR A 323 -1.42 -5.20 21.99
C THR A 323 -0.19 -4.45 21.54
N TRP A 324 -0.27 -3.12 21.49
CA TRP A 324 0.93 -2.30 21.26
C TRP A 324 0.91 -1.05 22.13
N SER A 325 2.10 -0.45 22.30
CA SER A 325 2.20 0.92 22.78
C SER A 325 2.38 1.88 21.62
N GLU A 326 1.97 3.13 21.80
CA GLU A 326 2.24 4.21 20.85
C GLU A 326 2.47 5.51 21.61
N SER A 327 3.12 6.46 20.94
CA SER A 327 3.35 7.80 21.45
C SER A 327 3.19 8.83 20.32
N GLY A 328 3.13 10.10 20.70
CA GLY A 328 2.95 11.20 19.75
C GLY A 328 1.48 11.47 19.43
N THR A 329 1.29 12.32 18.43
CA THR A 329 -0.03 12.75 17.93
C THR A 329 -0.10 12.48 16.44
N GLY A 330 -1.32 12.41 15.90
CA GLY A 330 -1.54 12.16 14.49
C GLY A 330 -2.95 11.66 14.24
N ASN A 331 -3.48 11.95 13.07
CA ASN A 331 -4.78 11.44 12.63
C ASN A 331 -4.55 10.62 11.35
N PRO A 332 -4.03 9.38 11.46
CA PRO A 332 -3.83 8.58 10.27
C PRO A 332 -5.16 8.34 9.56
N ASP A 333 -5.13 8.28 8.24
CA ASP A 333 -6.26 7.83 7.44
C ASP A 333 -6.68 6.42 7.82
N ALA A 334 -5.70 5.55 8.07
CA ALA A 334 -5.98 4.15 8.39
C ALA A 334 -4.95 3.54 9.33
N ARG A 335 -5.43 2.57 10.11
CA ARG A 335 -4.60 1.58 10.78
C ARG A 335 -4.73 0.24 10.08
N ILE A 336 -3.60 -0.39 9.78
CA ILE A 336 -3.55 -1.73 9.22
C ILE A 336 -2.72 -2.64 10.12
N PHE A 337 -3.31 -3.76 10.50
CA PHE A 337 -2.64 -4.83 11.20
C PHE A 337 -2.22 -5.93 10.24
N HIS A 338 -1.15 -6.58 10.64
CA HIS A 338 -0.66 -7.81 10.09
C HIS A 338 -0.52 -8.80 11.24
N TRP A 339 -1.10 -9.98 11.11
CA TRP A 339 -0.93 -11.06 12.06
C TRP A 339 -0.82 -12.36 11.29
N ALA A 340 0.16 -13.20 11.62
CA ALA A 340 0.32 -14.49 10.96
C ALA A 340 0.70 -15.56 11.97
N ALA A 341 0.15 -16.75 11.78
CA ALA A 341 0.49 -17.92 12.58
C ALA A 341 0.43 -19.19 11.74
N SER A 342 1.02 -20.25 12.30
CA SER A 342 0.89 -21.60 11.76
C SER A 342 0.50 -22.60 12.85
N TRP A 343 -0.36 -23.55 12.53
CA TRP A 343 -0.75 -24.64 13.42
C TRP A 343 -0.99 -25.93 12.63
N THR A 344 -1.04 -27.06 13.34
CA THR A 344 -1.38 -28.34 12.74
C THR A 344 -2.66 -28.84 13.38
N ASP A 345 -3.68 -29.11 12.56
CA ASP A 345 -4.96 -29.61 13.06
C ASP A 345 -4.91 -31.11 13.43
N ASN A 346 -6.05 -31.64 13.88
CA ASN A 346 -6.16 -33.05 14.25
C ASN A 346 -6.02 -34.01 13.05
N ASN A 347 -6.22 -33.52 11.84
CA ASN A 347 -6.03 -34.26 10.60
C ASN A 347 -4.59 -34.18 10.07
N GLN A 348 -3.66 -33.62 10.86
CA GLN A 348 -2.27 -33.40 10.50
C GLN A 348 -2.09 -32.42 9.33
N VAL A 349 -3.09 -31.58 9.04
CA VAL A 349 -2.96 -30.51 8.06
C VAL A 349 -2.31 -29.32 8.74
N THR A 350 -1.21 -28.84 8.17
CA THR A 350 -0.55 -27.59 8.57
C THR A 350 -1.24 -26.42 7.91
N HIS A 351 -1.85 -25.58 8.72
CA HIS A 351 -2.45 -24.32 8.31
C HIS A 351 -1.45 -23.19 8.52
N GLU A 352 -1.38 -22.29 7.55
CA GLU A 352 -0.64 -21.03 7.64
C GLU A 352 -1.60 -19.89 7.33
N ALA A 353 -1.97 -19.13 8.34
CA ALA A 353 -2.87 -18.01 8.19
C ALA A 353 -2.11 -16.69 8.21
N LEU A 354 -2.47 -15.82 7.28
CA LEU A 354 -2.10 -14.43 7.25
C LEU A 354 -3.37 -13.59 7.34
N TRP A 355 -3.50 -12.81 8.41
CA TRP A 355 -4.58 -11.86 8.61
C TRP A 355 -4.09 -10.43 8.40
N GLU A 356 -4.75 -9.72 7.48
CA GLU A 356 -4.62 -8.28 7.32
C GLU A 356 -5.94 -7.62 7.74
N ILE A 357 -5.88 -6.70 8.70
CA ILE A 357 -7.08 -6.05 9.25
C ILE A 357 -6.90 -4.54 9.09
N MET A 358 -7.81 -3.92 8.36
CA MET A 358 -7.89 -2.47 8.20
C MET A 358 -9.03 -1.94 9.07
N GLU A 359 -8.75 -0.92 9.88
CA GLU A 359 -9.75 -0.33 10.77
C GLU A 359 -9.52 1.18 11.03
N PRO A 360 -10.55 1.88 11.55
CA PRO A 360 -10.41 3.25 12.03
C PRO A 360 -9.35 3.39 13.15
N THR A 361 -8.70 4.55 13.20
CA THR A 361 -7.55 4.80 14.09
C THR A 361 -7.93 5.09 15.54
N ASP A 362 -9.20 5.40 15.80
CA ASP A 362 -9.76 5.67 17.13
C ASP A 362 -9.98 4.41 17.98
N SER A 363 -9.89 3.22 17.37
CA SER A 363 -10.01 1.95 18.09
C SER A 363 -8.84 1.80 19.08
N GLY A 364 -9.07 1.12 20.21
CA GLY A 364 -8.07 0.96 21.27
C GLY A 364 -6.74 0.33 20.81
N ARG A 365 -5.74 0.26 21.70
CA ARG A 365 -4.38 -0.25 21.38
C ARG A 365 -4.27 -1.75 21.56
N THR A 366 -5.36 -2.43 21.23
CA THR A 366 -5.54 -3.87 21.33
C THR A 366 -6.29 -4.32 20.09
N LEU A 367 -5.73 -5.30 19.40
CA LEU A 367 -6.41 -6.04 18.37
C LEU A 367 -6.84 -7.38 18.96
N VAL A 368 -8.12 -7.67 18.85
CA VAL A 368 -8.67 -9.01 18.99
C VAL A 368 -9.05 -9.48 17.58
N LEU A 369 -8.55 -10.64 17.19
CA LEU A 369 -8.94 -11.31 15.95
C LEU A 369 -10.41 -11.70 16.08
N PRO A 370 -11.26 -11.41 15.09
CA PRO A 370 -12.63 -11.91 15.12
C PRO A 370 -12.60 -13.44 14.99
N SER A 371 -13.61 -14.11 15.53
CA SER A 371 -13.81 -15.52 15.19
C SER A 371 -14.34 -15.62 13.76
N LEU A 372 -13.93 -16.66 13.04
CA LEU A 372 -14.49 -16.97 11.73
C LEU A 372 -15.81 -17.72 11.89
N PRO A 373 -16.69 -17.68 10.86
CA PRO A 373 -17.91 -18.49 10.87
C PRO A 373 -17.59 -19.98 11.08
N PRO A 374 -18.51 -20.78 11.65
CA PRO A 374 -18.28 -22.20 11.92
C PRO A 374 -17.82 -23.01 10.70
N ALA A 375 -18.24 -22.63 9.49
CA ALA A 375 -17.82 -23.25 8.23
C ALA A 375 -16.30 -23.13 7.97
N PHE A 376 -15.64 -22.16 8.60
CA PHE A 376 -14.21 -21.87 8.49
C PHE A 376 -13.46 -22.08 9.82
N ALA A 377 -14.06 -22.78 10.79
CA ALA A 377 -13.45 -23.00 12.11
C ALA A 377 -12.07 -23.70 12.03
N SER A 378 -11.83 -24.54 11.02
CA SER A 378 -10.50 -25.13 10.78
C SER A 378 -9.42 -24.12 10.43
N HIS A 379 -9.82 -22.95 9.92
CA HIS A 379 -8.95 -21.84 9.51
C HIS A 379 -8.84 -20.74 10.57
N ASP A 380 -9.57 -20.87 11.66
CA ASP A 380 -9.67 -19.85 12.70
C ASP A 380 -8.65 -20.11 13.81
N PRO A 381 -7.60 -19.30 13.96
CA PRO A 381 -6.62 -19.49 15.03
C PRO A 381 -7.23 -19.31 16.43
N THR A 382 -8.38 -18.66 16.56
CA THR A 382 -9.02 -18.36 17.85
C THR A 382 -9.77 -19.56 18.44
N VAL A 383 -10.17 -20.53 17.62
CA VAL A 383 -10.85 -21.77 18.08
C VAL A 383 -9.88 -22.94 18.27
N ILE A 384 -8.65 -22.84 17.76
CA ILE A 384 -7.62 -23.85 17.94
C ILE A 384 -7.00 -23.70 19.33
N LEU A 385 -7.68 -24.30 20.30
CA LEU A 385 -7.29 -24.28 21.72
C LEU A 385 -6.53 -25.54 22.14
N ASP A 386 -5.90 -26.30 21.22
CA ASP A 386 -5.08 -27.45 21.60
C ASP A 386 -3.92 -26.96 22.47
N PRO A 387 -3.95 -27.20 23.80
CA PRO A 387 -2.94 -26.65 24.70
C PRO A 387 -1.57 -27.30 24.47
N LEU A 388 -1.51 -28.46 23.80
CA LEU A 388 -0.28 -29.14 23.46
C LEU A 388 0.34 -28.62 22.16
N ARG A 389 -0.47 -28.02 21.27
CA ARG A 389 -0.04 -27.52 19.96
C ARG A 389 -0.73 -26.18 19.64
N PRO A 390 -0.48 -25.14 20.43
CA PRO A 390 -1.05 -23.83 20.15
C PRO A 390 -0.59 -23.28 18.79
N PRO A 391 -1.36 -22.37 18.18
CA PRO A 391 -0.89 -21.60 17.04
C PRO A 391 0.44 -20.92 17.33
N MET A 392 1.44 -21.21 16.49
CA MET A 392 2.74 -20.58 16.58
C MET A 392 2.73 -19.30 15.76
N ILE A 393 2.79 -18.17 16.45
CA ILE A 393 2.83 -16.84 15.85
C ILE A 393 4.11 -16.71 15.04
N ARG A 394 3.97 -16.35 13.77
CA ARG A 394 5.07 -16.15 12.83
C ARG A 394 5.48 -14.69 12.78
N THR A 395 4.51 -13.80 12.75
CA THR A 395 4.76 -12.36 12.74
C THR A 395 3.48 -11.62 13.15
N ALA A 396 3.65 -10.44 13.70
CA ALA A 396 2.57 -9.49 13.92
C ALA A 396 3.13 -8.09 13.77
N GLY A 397 2.29 -7.14 13.41
CA GLY A 397 2.68 -5.75 13.29
C GLY A 397 1.48 -4.84 13.07
N VAL A 398 1.66 -3.58 13.40
CA VAL A 398 0.69 -2.52 13.16
C VAL A 398 1.35 -1.47 12.28
N SER A 399 0.56 -0.88 11.39
CA SER A 399 0.97 0.20 10.50
C SER A 399 -0.06 1.31 10.54
N TYR A 400 0.40 2.55 10.68
CA TYR A 400 -0.38 3.76 10.46
C TYR A 400 -0.04 4.34 9.10
N ILE A 401 -1.05 4.84 8.40
CA ILE A 401 -0.92 5.37 7.05
C ILE A 401 -1.69 6.67 6.96
N ASP A 402 -1.08 7.64 6.30
CA ASP A 402 -1.65 8.96 6.02
C ASP A 402 -1.20 9.39 4.63
N TYR A 403 -2.14 9.87 3.81
CA TYR A 403 -1.94 10.43 2.49
C TYR A 403 -2.56 11.82 2.46
N ASP A 404 -1.84 12.81 1.92
CA ASP A 404 -2.37 14.18 1.78
C ASP A 404 -3.59 14.31 0.86
N ASN A 405 -3.83 13.30 0.02
CA ASN A 405 -4.94 13.24 -0.93
C ASN A 405 -6.05 12.25 -0.53
N ILE A 406 -5.97 11.68 0.67
CA ILE A 406 -7.04 10.91 1.31
C ILE A 406 -7.44 11.69 2.57
N ALA A 407 -8.73 11.86 2.81
CA ALA A 407 -9.18 12.77 3.86
C ALA A 407 -9.27 12.09 5.24
N ASP A 408 -9.66 10.81 5.25
CA ASP A 408 -9.94 10.04 6.45
C ASP A 408 -10.07 8.54 6.11
N TYR A 409 -10.48 7.77 7.12
CA TYR A 409 -10.74 6.34 6.99
C TYR A 409 -11.81 5.98 5.96
N ASP A 410 -12.84 6.80 5.78
CA ASP A 410 -13.89 6.52 4.80
C ASP A 410 -13.35 6.63 3.38
N ALA A 411 -12.51 7.61 3.11
CA ALA A 411 -11.82 7.74 1.83
C ALA A 411 -10.73 6.67 1.64
N ALA A 412 -10.08 6.22 2.72
CA ALA A 412 -9.05 5.19 2.68
C ALA A 412 -9.61 3.79 2.43
N ARG A 413 -10.75 3.46 3.07
CA ARG A 413 -11.32 2.11 3.15
C ARG A 413 -11.50 1.41 1.78
N PRO A 414 -11.98 2.07 0.71
CA PRO A 414 -12.08 1.47 -0.63
C PRO A 414 -10.76 0.94 -1.19
N HIS A 415 -9.62 1.46 -0.75
CA HIS A 415 -8.29 1.06 -1.23
C HIS A 415 -7.69 -0.13 -0.46
N GLY A 416 -8.25 -0.49 0.69
CA GLY A 416 -7.84 -1.64 1.48
C GLY A 416 -6.37 -1.63 1.91
N ALA A 417 -5.79 -2.82 2.08
CA ALA A 417 -4.40 -3.00 2.54
C ALA A 417 -3.34 -2.48 1.54
N GLU A 418 -3.73 -2.13 0.32
CA GLU A 418 -2.82 -1.65 -0.72
C GLU A 418 -2.21 -0.29 -0.41
N LEU A 419 -2.86 0.49 0.47
CA LEU A 419 -2.37 1.79 0.93
C LEU A 419 -0.98 1.71 1.61
N ARG A 420 -0.56 0.53 2.08
CA ARG A 420 0.77 0.33 2.68
C ARG A 420 1.91 0.54 1.69
N ASP A 421 1.66 0.41 0.40
CA ASP A 421 2.68 0.57 -0.63
C ASP A 421 2.76 2.03 -1.10
N VAL A 422 3.20 2.91 -0.18
CA VAL A 422 3.31 4.36 -0.39
C VAL A 422 4.19 4.79 -1.57
N GLY A 423 5.00 3.88 -2.12
CA GLY A 423 5.83 4.13 -3.31
C GLY A 423 5.24 3.62 -4.63
N ALA A 424 4.09 2.93 -4.59
CA ALA A 424 3.47 2.34 -5.78
C ALA A 424 2.05 2.85 -6.04
N ARG A 425 1.49 3.65 -5.14
CA ARG A 425 0.14 4.21 -5.25
C ARG A 425 0.17 5.65 -5.73
N PHE A 426 -0.94 6.05 -6.35
CA PHE A 426 -1.19 7.43 -6.79
C PHE A 426 -0.06 8.05 -7.64
N LEU A 427 0.67 7.23 -8.41
CA LEU A 427 1.79 7.70 -9.25
C LEU A 427 1.36 8.62 -10.41
N SER A 428 0.05 8.77 -10.63
CA SER A 428 -0.54 9.68 -11.61
C SER A 428 -0.85 11.08 -11.05
N THR A 429 -0.82 11.24 -9.72
CA THR A 429 -1.27 12.47 -9.04
C THR A 429 -0.22 12.86 -8.00
N PRO A 430 0.23 14.13 -7.96
CA PRO A 430 1.09 14.60 -6.86
C PRO A 430 0.49 14.22 -5.51
N HIS A 431 1.31 13.66 -4.63
CA HIS A 431 0.91 13.29 -3.28
C HIS A 431 2.12 13.24 -2.35
N ALA A 432 1.84 13.34 -1.06
CA ALA A 432 2.69 12.96 0.04
C ALA A 432 2.01 11.84 0.81
N ALA A 433 2.80 10.84 1.22
CA ALA A 433 2.30 9.71 1.98
C ALA A 433 3.27 9.37 3.10
N HIS A 434 2.75 9.09 4.29
CA HIS A 434 3.53 8.65 5.44
C HIS A 434 3.03 7.28 5.88
N LEU A 435 3.98 6.37 6.10
CA LEU A 435 3.79 5.06 6.70
C LEU A 435 4.64 4.99 7.96
N SER A 436 4.01 4.76 9.10
CA SER A 436 4.65 4.38 10.36
C SER A 436 4.34 2.91 10.63
N GLN A 437 5.32 2.11 10.99
CA GLN A 437 5.16 0.68 11.25
C GLN A 437 5.93 0.23 12.48
N GLY A 438 5.26 -0.55 13.33
CA GLY A 438 5.85 -1.23 14.48
C GLY A 438 6.30 -2.64 14.14
N ALA A 439 7.27 -3.13 14.94
CA ALA A 439 8.07 -4.33 14.70
C ALA A 439 7.30 -5.53 14.12
N ARG A 440 7.98 -6.26 13.23
CA ARG A 440 7.69 -7.62 12.81
C ARG A 440 8.73 -8.54 13.45
N ASN A 441 8.36 -9.24 14.51
CA ASN A 441 9.18 -10.34 15.07
C ASN A 441 9.47 -11.42 14.02
#